data_AF-D7DIE1-F1
#
_entry.id   AF-D7DIE1-F1
#
_cell.length_a   1.000
_cell.length_b   1.000
_cell.length_c   1.000
_cell.angle_alpha   90.00
_cell.angle_beta   90.00
_cell.angle_gamma   90.00
#
_symmetry.space_group_name_H-M   'P 1'
#
loop_
_entity.id
_entity.type
_entity.pdbx_description
1 polymer ?
#
loop_
_entity_poly.entity_id
_entity_poly.type
_entity_poly.pdbx_seq_one_letter_code
_entity_poly.pdbx_strand_id
1 'polypeptide(L)'
;MALTQNTHSVAAYDNAPFFEKVLKHAVQNNFIDQPRLAEIINDAATGSLQIAEYFDESTHLRKNLEVSMKRMVSLVSLHLEDTTDGELDKAAQLLKDKPFRALSRGGSQMLKALYNMPEDEHFGSARLDSEREFLKKCLSKELSVAKYRQSFKDCERYKSHLNLATLLVKKLGATTSELDEMHASTQHVIRTSLLSLAYGAKKAITNKIKFPDENTLFEIFTSIRKEWALLGDVTCSSKFMDDVPAEYQVYTKSTLQSIQSEDIPKIVNQAISLESVLNDLKHSQYFYLHNQLNEVSRFDKALSADWFALTGGIDASGNDEDSLLLTLFLCVAGGVDRKTTLKVFEAKKAVLNIRENGLLQNEVLNLIKTAPHDDIDQLTSLWDEFIDEASPYLLDSSDENLHEVMMYLTERCNIQKPKK
;
A
#
# COMPACT_ATOMS: atom_id res chain seq x y z
N MET A 1 43.69 -42.94 35.36
CA MET A 1 43.58 -42.40 33.99
C MET A 1 42.35 -43.03 33.35
N ALA A 2 41.22 -42.33 33.33
CA ALA A 2 40.01 -42.76 32.64
C ALA A 2 39.71 -41.71 31.55
N LEU A 3 39.80 -42.14 30.29
CA LEU A 3 39.45 -41.35 29.13
C LEU A 3 37.93 -41.38 28.97
N THR A 4 37.25 -40.31 29.36
CA THR A 4 35.86 -40.04 28.99
C THR A 4 35.80 -39.66 27.51
N GLN A 5 35.27 -40.57 26.69
CA GLN A 5 34.85 -40.26 25.31
C GLN A 5 33.58 -39.41 25.37
N ASN A 6 33.70 -38.14 24.98
CA ASN A 6 32.55 -37.28 24.69
C ASN A 6 32.00 -37.64 23.30
N THR A 7 30.84 -38.28 23.26
CA THR A 7 30.04 -38.45 22.05
C THR A 7 29.31 -37.15 21.72
N HIS A 8 29.92 -36.30 20.89
CA HIS A 8 29.20 -35.20 20.24
C HIS A 8 28.27 -35.76 19.17
N SER A 9 26.96 -35.85 19.44
CA SER A 9 25.96 -36.09 18.40
C SER A 9 25.75 -34.83 17.58
N VAL A 10 26.32 -34.78 16.38
CA VAL A 10 25.99 -33.76 15.38
C VAL A 10 24.55 -34.02 14.94
N ALA A 11 23.61 -33.13 15.27
CA ALA A 11 22.26 -33.20 14.75
C ALA A 11 22.31 -32.97 13.23
N ALA A 12 22.20 -34.06 12.46
CA ALA A 12 22.09 -33.97 11.01
C ALA A 12 20.80 -33.21 10.65
N TYR A 13 20.93 -32.10 9.93
CA TYR A 13 19.79 -31.33 9.45
C TYR A 13 19.11 -32.13 8.33
N ASP A 14 17.99 -32.78 8.66
CA ASP A 14 17.22 -33.59 7.71
C ASP A 14 16.30 -32.69 6.87
N ASN A 15 16.73 -32.42 5.63
CA ASN A 15 16.00 -31.67 4.62
C ASN A 15 14.92 -32.49 3.89
N ALA A 16 14.67 -33.74 4.28
CA ALA A 16 13.64 -34.53 3.65
C ALA A 16 12.24 -33.88 3.81
N PRO A 17 11.39 -33.92 2.76
CA PRO A 17 9.98 -33.53 2.88
C PRO A 17 9.28 -34.27 4.02
N PHE A 18 8.31 -33.63 4.66
CA PHE A 18 7.62 -34.23 5.81
C PHE A 18 7.00 -35.59 5.47
N PHE A 19 6.45 -35.76 4.25
CA PHE A 19 5.96 -37.06 3.78
C PHE A 19 7.03 -38.17 3.83
N GLU A 20 8.28 -37.88 3.45
CA GLU A 20 9.35 -38.87 3.46
C GLU A 20 9.69 -39.31 4.89
N LYS A 21 9.72 -38.36 5.83
CA LYS A 21 9.91 -38.63 7.26
C LYS A 21 8.80 -39.52 7.81
N VAL A 22 7.56 -39.18 7.48
CA VAL A 22 6.37 -39.95 7.87
C VAL A 22 6.37 -41.35 7.27
N LEU A 23 6.71 -41.50 5.98
CA LEU A 23 6.73 -42.80 5.32
C LEU A 23 7.81 -43.72 5.94
N LYS A 24 9.02 -43.20 6.20
CA LYS A 24 10.09 -43.95 6.88
C LYS A 24 9.62 -44.40 8.27
N HIS A 25 9.05 -43.50 9.05
CA HIS A 25 8.52 -43.80 10.39
C HIS A 25 7.40 -44.84 10.35
N ALA A 26 6.46 -44.70 9.41
CA ALA A 26 5.32 -45.58 9.26
C ALA A 26 5.74 -47.02 8.89
N VAL A 27 6.75 -47.18 8.03
CA VAL A 27 7.31 -48.50 7.69
C VAL A 27 8.08 -49.10 8.86
N GLN A 28 8.94 -48.30 9.52
CA GLN A 28 9.74 -48.75 10.67
C GLN A 28 8.88 -49.24 11.85
N ASN A 29 7.74 -48.58 12.08
CA ASN A 29 6.83 -48.90 13.17
C ASN A 29 5.64 -49.78 12.75
N ASN A 30 5.69 -50.38 11.54
CA ASN A 30 4.68 -51.29 11.01
C ASN A 30 3.25 -50.69 10.90
N PHE A 31 3.13 -49.38 10.73
CA PHE A 31 1.86 -48.74 10.35
C PHE A 31 1.49 -49.09 8.91
N ILE A 32 2.48 -49.15 8.02
CA ILE A 32 2.32 -49.44 6.58
C ILE A 32 3.04 -50.73 6.23
N ASP A 33 2.29 -51.68 5.66
CA ASP A 33 2.80 -52.95 5.14
C ASP A 33 3.04 -52.88 3.62
N GLN A 34 3.54 -53.97 3.03
CA GLN A 34 3.84 -54.05 1.60
C GLN A 34 2.61 -53.83 0.69
N PRO A 35 1.43 -54.43 0.97
CA PRO A 35 0.21 -54.12 0.23
C PRO A 35 -0.13 -52.63 0.23
N ARG A 36 -0.09 -51.98 1.40
CA ARG A 36 -0.40 -50.56 1.51
C ARG A 36 0.62 -49.68 0.80
N LEU A 37 1.90 -50.05 0.83
CA LEU A 37 2.94 -49.35 0.08
C LEU A 37 2.69 -49.44 -1.45
N ALA A 38 2.26 -50.60 -1.95
CA ALA A 38 1.89 -50.76 -3.36
C ALA A 38 0.69 -49.89 -3.77
N GLU A 39 -0.30 -49.75 -2.89
CA GLU A 39 -1.43 -48.82 -3.11
C GLU A 39 -0.97 -47.37 -3.22
N ILE A 40 -0.08 -46.92 -2.32
CA ILE A 40 0.49 -45.56 -2.35
C ILE A 40 1.23 -45.31 -3.67
N ILE A 41 2.01 -46.28 -4.14
CA ILE A 41 2.74 -46.17 -5.42
C ILE A 41 1.77 -46.05 -6.60
N ASN A 42 0.72 -46.87 -6.65
CA ASN A 42 -0.27 -46.83 -7.72
C ASN A 42 -1.07 -45.51 -7.74
N ASP A 43 -1.45 -45.03 -6.55
CA ASP A 43 -2.09 -43.73 -6.36
C ASP A 43 -1.19 -42.57 -6.78
N ALA A 44 0.10 -42.64 -6.45
CA ALA A 44 1.09 -41.63 -6.83
C ALA A 44 1.28 -41.57 -8.35
N ALA A 45 1.35 -42.72 -9.02
CA ALA A 45 1.44 -42.79 -10.47
C ALA A 45 0.24 -42.09 -11.14
N THR A 46 -0.98 -42.45 -10.72
CA THR A 46 -2.21 -41.82 -11.23
C THR A 46 -2.30 -40.33 -10.89
N GLY A 47 -1.94 -39.96 -9.66
CA GLY A 47 -1.96 -38.57 -9.21
C GLY A 47 -0.96 -37.68 -9.96
N SER A 48 0.22 -38.21 -10.30
CA SER A 48 1.23 -37.46 -11.07
C SER A 48 0.74 -37.06 -12.47
N LEU A 49 -0.04 -37.92 -13.14
CA LEU A 49 -0.67 -37.62 -14.42
C LEU A 49 -1.71 -36.51 -14.29
N GLN A 50 -2.56 -36.58 -13.26
CA GLN A 50 -3.60 -35.58 -13.00
C GLN A 50 -3.02 -34.20 -12.65
N ILE A 51 -1.91 -34.18 -11.92
CA ILE A 51 -1.20 -32.94 -11.60
C ILE A 51 -0.58 -32.34 -12.86
N ALA A 52 0.08 -33.16 -13.70
CA ALA A 52 0.64 -32.68 -14.97
C ALA A 52 -0.45 -32.07 -15.86
N GLU A 53 -1.57 -32.77 -16.02
CA GLU A 53 -2.73 -32.31 -16.79
C GLU A 53 -3.33 -31.00 -16.23
N TYR A 54 -3.48 -30.89 -14.91
CA TYR A 54 -3.99 -29.66 -14.27
C TYR A 54 -3.14 -28.42 -14.61
N PHE A 55 -1.82 -28.59 -14.74
CA PHE A 55 -0.87 -27.52 -15.07
C PHE A 55 -0.59 -27.40 -16.58
N ASP A 56 -1.38 -28.03 -17.44
CA ASP A 56 -1.21 -28.07 -18.91
C ASP A 56 0.18 -28.57 -19.35
N GLU A 57 0.79 -29.46 -18.55
CA GLU A 57 2.08 -30.08 -18.84
C GLU A 57 1.89 -31.46 -19.50
N SER A 58 2.70 -31.77 -20.52
CA SER A 58 2.62 -33.07 -21.20
C SER A 58 2.83 -34.24 -20.24
N THR A 59 1.87 -35.17 -20.21
CA THR A 59 1.90 -36.41 -19.41
C THR A 59 2.82 -37.49 -19.99
N HIS A 60 3.34 -37.30 -21.21
CA HIS A 60 4.24 -38.23 -21.88
C HIS A 60 5.71 -37.92 -21.63
N LEU A 61 6.03 -36.72 -21.11
CA LEU A 61 7.39 -36.32 -20.82
C LEU A 61 7.76 -36.69 -19.38
N ARG A 62 8.77 -37.56 -19.24
CA ARG A 62 9.30 -37.97 -17.94
C ARG A 62 9.63 -36.78 -17.03
N LYS A 63 10.24 -35.72 -17.58
CA LYS A 63 10.57 -34.49 -16.83
C LYS A 63 9.34 -33.86 -16.17
N ASN A 64 8.20 -33.81 -16.87
CA ASN A 64 6.97 -33.23 -16.36
C ASN A 64 6.34 -34.11 -15.27
N LEU A 65 6.41 -35.43 -15.44
CA LEU A 65 5.95 -36.39 -14.43
C LEU A 65 6.80 -36.30 -13.16
N GLU A 66 8.12 -36.17 -13.27
CA GLU A 66 9.02 -35.97 -12.12
C GLU A 66 8.70 -34.67 -11.36
N VAL A 67 8.42 -33.57 -12.07
CA VAL A 67 7.94 -32.32 -11.46
C VAL A 67 6.59 -32.54 -10.77
N SER A 68 5.66 -33.25 -11.42
CA SER A 68 4.32 -33.52 -10.86
C SER A 68 4.37 -34.41 -9.63
N MET A 69 5.29 -35.38 -9.57
CA MET A 69 5.57 -36.17 -8.38
C MET A 69 6.09 -35.31 -7.23
N LYS A 70 7.01 -34.37 -7.49
CA LYS A 70 7.49 -33.42 -6.47
C LYS A 70 6.36 -32.52 -5.94
N ARG A 71 5.49 -32.03 -6.82
CA ARG A 71 4.28 -31.28 -6.43
C ARG A 71 3.35 -32.13 -5.56
N MET A 72 3.13 -33.40 -5.93
CA MET A 72 2.31 -34.33 -5.14
C MET A 72 2.88 -34.56 -3.74
N VAL A 73 4.19 -34.80 -3.63
CA VAL A 73 4.89 -34.95 -2.35
C VAL A 73 4.78 -33.67 -1.52
N SER A 74 4.89 -32.49 -2.14
CA SER A 74 4.75 -31.20 -1.46
C SER A 74 3.33 -31.02 -0.90
N LEU A 75 2.30 -31.33 -1.68
CA LEU A 75 0.90 -31.25 -1.25
C LEU A 75 0.58 -32.21 -0.10
N VAL A 76 1.05 -33.45 -0.20
CA VAL A 76 0.86 -34.44 0.87
C VAL A 76 1.62 -34.05 2.13
N SER A 77 2.86 -33.59 1.98
CA SER A 77 3.67 -33.11 3.11
C SER A 77 2.97 -31.98 3.84
N LEU A 78 2.52 -30.95 3.11
CA LEU A 78 1.79 -29.82 3.67
C LEU A 78 0.55 -30.27 4.45
N HIS A 79 -0.25 -31.15 3.86
CA HIS A 79 -1.49 -31.61 4.48
C HIS A 79 -1.26 -32.46 5.73
N LEU A 80 -0.32 -33.40 5.66
CA LEU A 80 0.02 -34.25 6.80
C LEU A 80 0.59 -33.42 7.95
N GLU A 81 1.55 -32.54 7.66
CA GLU A 81 2.22 -31.73 8.68
C GLU A 81 1.23 -30.79 9.36
N ASP A 82 0.36 -30.14 8.59
CA ASP A 82 -0.61 -29.19 9.14
C ASP A 82 -1.70 -29.88 9.97
N THR A 83 -2.24 -31.00 9.48
CA THR A 83 -3.36 -31.72 10.14
C THR A 83 -2.92 -32.42 11.44
N THR A 84 -1.63 -32.71 11.58
CA THR A 84 -1.09 -33.51 12.69
C THR A 84 -0.14 -32.73 13.59
N ASP A 85 0.00 -31.43 13.37
CA ASP A 85 0.98 -30.57 14.07
C ASP A 85 2.42 -31.10 14.01
N GLY A 86 2.75 -31.79 12.91
CA GLY A 86 4.06 -32.40 12.71
C GLY A 86 4.31 -33.70 13.50
N GLU A 87 3.32 -34.25 14.20
CA GLU A 87 3.48 -35.49 14.96
C GLU A 87 3.53 -36.72 14.04
N LEU A 88 4.69 -37.40 14.03
CA LEU A 88 4.96 -38.52 13.10
C LEU A 88 4.01 -39.72 13.28
N ASP A 89 3.62 -40.07 14.51
CA ASP A 89 2.70 -41.19 14.76
C ASP A 89 1.29 -40.90 14.22
N LYS A 90 0.77 -39.69 14.47
CA LYS A 90 -0.53 -39.24 13.94
C LYS A 90 -0.49 -39.17 12.41
N ALA A 91 0.60 -38.65 11.85
CA ALA A 91 0.79 -38.57 10.41
C ALA A 91 0.92 -39.96 9.75
N ALA A 92 1.61 -40.90 10.39
CA ALA A 92 1.72 -42.28 9.93
C ALA A 92 0.36 -42.99 9.96
N GLN A 93 -0.43 -42.79 11.02
CA GLN A 93 -1.80 -43.29 11.11
C GLN A 93 -2.68 -42.68 10.01
N LEU A 94 -2.60 -41.37 9.79
CA LEU A 94 -3.34 -40.69 8.74
C LEU A 94 -2.95 -41.16 7.33
N LEU A 95 -1.66 -41.40 7.07
CA LEU A 95 -1.14 -41.94 5.82
C LEU A 95 -1.61 -43.39 5.59
N LYS A 96 -1.68 -44.19 6.67
CA LYS A 96 -2.25 -45.54 6.63
C LYS A 96 -3.73 -45.50 6.24
N ASP A 97 -4.51 -44.63 6.85
CA ASP A 97 -5.98 -44.67 6.76
C ASP A 97 -6.56 -44.00 5.51
N LYS A 98 -5.84 -43.04 4.89
CA LYS A 98 -6.35 -42.28 3.74
C LYS A 98 -5.63 -42.57 2.43
N PRO A 99 -6.34 -42.73 1.30
CA PRO A 99 -5.71 -42.84 -0.02
C PRO A 99 -4.73 -41.69 -0.27
N PHE A 100 -3.59 -41.98 -0.90
CA PHE A 100 -2.52 -40.99 -1.08
C PHE A 100 -2.99 -39.79 -1.91
N ARG A 101 -3.89 -40.04 -2.89
CA ARG A 101 -4.56 -38.99 -3.66
C ARG A 101 -5.48 -38.09 -2.83
N ALA A 102 -6.12 -38.62 -1.79
CA ALA A 102 -6.96 -37.82 -0.91
C ALA A 102 -6.11 -36.85 -0.06
N LEU A 103 -4.94 -37.30 0.39
CA LEU A 103 -3.97 -36.45 1.10
C LEU A 103 -3.44 -35.33 0.19
N SER A 104 -3.09 -35.66 -1.05
CA SER A 104 -2.68 -34.66 -2.05
C SER A 104 -3.78 -33.65 -2.35
N ARG A 105 -5.05 -34.10 -2.40
CA ARG A 105 -6.21 -33.21 -2.56
C ARG A 105 -6.39 -32.29 -1.35
N GLY A 106 -6.19 -32.79 -0.13
CA GLY A 106 -6.22 -31.98 1.09
C GLY A 106 -5.25 -30.81 1.03
N GLY A 107 -3.99 -31.06 0.65
CA GLY A 107 -3.00 -29.99 0.46
C GLY A 107 -3.39 -29.00 -0.64
N SER A 108 -4.02 -29.47 -1.72
CA SER A 108 -4.49 -28.59 -2.79
C SER A 108 -5.64 -27.70 -2.31
N GLN A 109 -6.58 -28.25 -1.55
CA GLN A 109 -7.69 -27.50 -0.95
C GLN A 109 -7.18 -26.44 0.03
N MET A 110 -6.16 -26.74 0.82
CA MET A 110 -5.52 -25.76 1.72
C MET A 110 -4.94 -24.57 0.97
N LEU A 111 -4.24 -24.81 -0.14
CA LEU A 111 -3.69 -23.73 -0.96
C LEU A 111 -4.77 -22.95 -1.72
N LYS A 112 -5.83 -23.63 -2.19
CA LYS A 112 -6.99 -22.96 -2.80
C LYS A 112 -7.76 -22.10 -1.78
N ALA A 113 -7.86 -22.56 -0.53
CA ALA A 113 -8.46 -21.78 0.54
C ALA A 113 -7.65 -20.49 0.77
N LEU A 114 -6.33 -20.59 0.80
CA LEU A 114 -5.44 -19.43 0.89
C LEU A 114 -5.58 -18.50 -0.34
N TYR A 115 -5.68 -19.04 -1.55
CA TYR A 115 -5.90 -18.27 -2.78
C TYR A 115 -7.17 -17.42 -2.74
N ASN A 116 -8.25 -17.98 -2.18
CA ASN A 116 -9.56 -17.32 -2.07
C ASN A 116 -9.64 -16.28 -0.93
N MET A 117 -8.57 -16.12 -0.14
CA MET A 117 -8.48 -15.07 0.86
C MET A 117 -7.87 -13.78 0.27
N PRO A 118 -8.18 -12.62 0.86
CA PRO A 118 -7.56 -11.35 0.48
C PRO A 118 -6.04 -11.38 0.69
N GLU A 119 -5.31 -10.72 -0.22
CA GLU A 119 -3.83 -10.67 -0.20
C GLU A 119 -3.27 -9.55 0.66
N ASP A 120 -4.06 -8.50 0.88
CA ASP A 120 -3.66 -7.30 1.61
C ASP A 120 -4.86 -6.65 2.32
N GLU A 121 -4.60 -5.52 2.96
CA GLU A 121 -5.56 -4.74 3.73
C GLU A 121 -6.21 -3.59 2.93
N HIS A 122 -6.36 -3.72 1.60
CA HIS A 122 -6.98 -2.70 0.76
C HIS A 122 -8.30 -3.15 0.14
N PHE A 123 -9.24 -2.21 0.02
CA PHE A 123 -10.45 -2.37 -0.78
C PHE A 123 -10.10 -2.48 -2.27
N GLY A 124 -10.93 -3.18 -3.04
CA GLY A 124 -10.71 -3.36 -4.48
C GLY A 124 -9.43 -4.11 -4.89
N SER A 125 -8.62 -4.59 -3.95
CA SER A 125 -7.40 -5.33 -4.28
C SER A 125 -7.75 -6.64 -4.97
N ALA A 126 -7.29 -6.79 -6.21
CA ALA A 126 -7.51 -7.95 -7.04
C ALA A 126 -6.22 -8.76 -7.17
N ARG A 127 -6.31 -10.07 -6.95
CA ARG A 127 -5.21 -10.98 -7.22
C ARG A 127 -4.97 -11.05 -8.73
N LEU A 128 -3.76 -10.69 -9.15
CA LEU A 128 -3.36 -10.70 -10.56
C LEU A 128 -3.07 -12.11 -11.08
N ASP A 129 -2.50 -12.97 -10.23
CA ASP A 129 -2.16 -14.36 -10.56
C ASP A 129 -3.45 -15.21 -10.65
N SER A 130 -3.55 -16.07 -11.67
CA SER A 130 -4.59 -17.11 -11.71
C SER A 130 -4.40 -18.15 -10.59
N GLU A 131 -5.46 -18.89 -10.21
CA GLU A 131 -5.37 -19.99 -9.22
C GLU A 131 -4.24 -20.95 -9.57
N ARG A 132 -4.14 -21.31 -10.85
CA ARG A 132 -3.14 -22.23 -11.36
C ARG A 132 -1.73 -21.67 -11.20
N GLU A 133 -1.49 -20.41 -11.53
CA GLU A 133 -0.17 -19.77 -11.38
C GLU A 133 0.23 -19.65 -9.92
N PHE A 134 -0.70 -19.27 -9.05
CA PHE A 134 -0.51 -19.23 -7.62
C PHE A 134 -0.10 -20.60 -7.05
N LEU A 135 -0.84 -21.67 -7.40
CA LEU A 135 -0.51 -23.02 -6.96
C LEU A 135 0.84 -23.47 -7.50
N LYS A 136 1.17 -23.15 -8.77
CA LYS A 136 2.46 -23.47 -9.37
C LYS A 136 3.61 -22.78 -8.61
N LYS A 137 3.45 -21.51 -8.25
CA LYS A 137 4.40 -20.73 -7.43
C LYS A 137 4.58 -21.33 -6.04
N CYS A 138 3.49 -21.70 -5.36
CA CYS A 138 3.52 -22.33 -4.05
C CYS A 138 4.17 -23.72 -4.05
N LEU A 139 4.08 -24.46 -5.15
CA LEU A 139 4.61 -25.84 -5.25
C LEU A 139 6.01 -25.91 -5.88
N SER A 140 6.48 -24.84 -6.52
CA SER A 140 7.84 -24.73 -7.06
C SER A 140 8.86 -24.32 -6.00
N LYS A 141 8.43 -23.55 -5.00
CA LYS A 141 9.17 -23.28 -3.78
C LYS A 141 8.64 -24.25 -2.73
N GLU A 142 9.45 -25.12 -2.14
CA GLU A 142 8.97 -26.00 -1.07
C GLU A 142 8.37 -25.15 0.07
N LEU A 143 7.05 -25.02 0.09
CA LEU A 143 6.33 -24.20 1.05
C LEU A 143 6.25 -24.97 2.37
N SER A 144 7.08 -24.58 3.33
CA SER A 144 7.02 -25.11 4.70
C SER A 144 5.65 -24.84 5.34
N VAL A 145 5.18 -25.73 6.20
CA VAL A 145 3.93 -25.53 6.95
C VAL A 145 3.93 -24.23 7.75
N ALA A 146 5.09 -23.83 8.30
CA ALA A 146 5.23 -22.59 9.07
C ALA A 146 4.89 -21.35 8.22
N LYS A 147 5.44 -21.28 7.00
CA LYS A 147 5.12 -20.21 6.03
C LYS A 147 3.65 -20.24 5.62
N TYR A 148 3.10 -21.42 5.35
CA TYR A 148 1.67 -21.55 5.02
C TYR A 148 0.79 -21.01 6.16
N ARG A 149 1.02 -21.46 7.40
CA ARG A 149 0.28 -21.03 8.59
C ARG A 149 0.38 -19.52 8.82
N GLN A 150 1.57 -18.95 8.63
CA GLN A 150 1.77 -17.51 8.74
C GLN A 150 0.99 -16.75 7.68
N SER A 151 1.10 -17.14 6.40
CA SER A 151 0.35 -16.51 5.31
C SER A 151 -1.16 -16.63 5.51
N PHE A 152 -1.65 -17.80 5.94
CA PHE A 152 -3.07 -17.99 6.24
C PHE A 152 -3.53 -17.08 7.37
N LYS A 153 -2.76 -16.97 8.46
CA LYS A 153 -3.06 -16.07 9.57
C LYS A 153 -3.09 -14.60 9.15
N ASP A 154 -2.15 -14.17 8.31
CA ASP A 154 -2.12 -12.81 7.77
C ASP A 154 -3.36 -12.54 6.90
N CYS A 155 -3.69 -13.45 5.99
CA CYS A 155 -4.90 -13.40 5.17
C CYS A 155 -6.21 -13.40 6.00
N GLU A 156 -6.26 -14.15 7.11
CA GLU A 156 -7.39 -14.11 8.04
C GLU A 156 -7.51 -12.75 8.74
N ARG A 157 -6.38 -12.14 9.14
CA ARG A 157 -6.37 -10.77 9.67
C ARG A 157 -6.91 -9.78 8.65
N TYR A 158 -6.43 -9.86 7.41
CA TYR A 158 -6.86 -8.98 6.32
C TYR A 158 -8.38 -9.07 6.10
N LYS A 159 -8.90 -10.30 6.03
CA LYS A 159 -10.35 -10.55 5.93
C LYS A 159 -11.13 -9.97 7.11
N SER A 160 -10.60 -10.12 8.32
CA SER A 160 -11.22 -9.56 9.54
C SER A 160 -11.29 -8.03 9.48
N HIS A 161 -10.20 -7.37 9.07
CA HIS A 161 -10.15 -5.92 8.91
C HIS A 161 -11.10 -5.41 7.79
N LEU A 162 -11.13 -6.09 6.63
CA LEU A 162 -12.07 -5.79 5.55
C LEU A 162 -13.53 -5.89 5.99
N ASN A 163 -13.87 -6.93 6.75
CA ASN A 163 -15.22 -7.13 7.28
C ASN A 163 -15.62 -6.01 8.26
N LEU A 164 -14.72 -5.67 9.19
CA LEU A 164 -14.96 -4.58 10.14
C LEU A 164 -15.10 -3.24 9.43
N ALA A 165 -14.19 -2.92 8.51
CA ALA A 165 -14.25 -1.69 7.72
C ALA A 165 -15.57 -1.60 6.95
N THR A 166 -15.98 -2.68 6.28
CA THR A 166 -17.25 -2.75 5.56
C THR A 166 -18.45 -2.53 6.47
N LEU A 167 -18.45 -3.08 7.70
CA LEU A 167 -19.50 -2.87 8.68
C LEU A 167 -19.59 -1.40 9.10
N LEU A 168 -18.45 -0.77 9.39
CA LEU A 168 -18.39 0.63 9.82
C LEU A 168 -18.80 1.60 8.70
N VAL A 169 -18.34 1.36 7.47
CA VAL A 169 -18.71 2.13 6.28
C VAL A 169 -20.22 2.10 6.04
N LYS A 170 -20.84 0.92 6.13
CA LYS A 170 -22.30 0.76 6.04
C LYS A 170 -23.03 1.49 7.15
N LYS A 171 -22.49 1.47 8.38
CA LYS A 171 -23.06 2.22 9.52
C LYS A 171 -23.02 3.74 9.29
N LEU A 172 -22.02 4.21 8.53
CA LEU A 172 -21.90 5.59 8.09
C LEU A 172 -22.63 5.88 6.77
N GLY A 173 -23.50 4.98 6.29
CA GLY A 173 -24.36 5.25 5.13
C GLY A 173 -23.65 5.31 3.78
N ALA A 174 -22.41 4.79 3.67
CA ALA A 174 -21.69 4.66 2.40
C ALA A 174 -21.66 3.21 1.90
N THR A 175 -21.36 3.05 0.61
CA THR A 175 -21.15 1.74 -0.04
C THR A 175 -19.66 1.46 -0.18
N THR A 176 -19.28 0.20 -0.35
CA THR A 176 -17.87 -0.16 -0.56
C THR A 176 -17.37 0.14 -1.98
N SER A 177 -18.27 0.36 -2.95
CA SER A 177 -17.90 0.57 -4.36
C SER A 177 -16.91 1.73 -4.55
N GLU A 178 -17.16 2.85 -3.88
CA GLU A 178 -16.27 4.02 -3.94
C GLU A 178 -14.91 3.72 -3.31
N LEU A 179 -14.87 2.90 -2.25
CA LEU A 179 -13.64 2.50 -1.58
C LEU A 179 -12.84 1.50 -2.44
N ASP A 180 -13.54 0.63 -3.16
CA ASP A 180 -12.95 -0.35 -4.08
C ASP A 180 -12.26 0.37 -5.25
N GLU A 181 -12.91 1.38 -5.84
CA GLU A 181 -12.34 2.21 -6.91
C GLU A 181 -11.09 3.00 -6.47
N MET A 182 -11.06 3.46 -5.21
CA MET A 182 -9.95 4.23 -4.65
C MET A 182 -8.86 3.36 -4.00
N HIS A 183 -8.96 2.03 -4.09
CA HIS A 183 -8.05 1.10 -3.42
C HIS A 183 -7.80 1.44 -1.94
N ALA A 184 -8.86 1.81 -1.22
CA ALA A 184 -8.74 2.40 0.10
C ALA A 184 -8.09 1.44 1.12
N SER A 185 -7.16 1.94 1.94
CA SER A 185 -6.62 1.18 3.07
C SER A 185 -7.71 0.95 4.13
N THR A 186 -7.94 -0.32 4.49
CA THR A 186 -8.90 -0.67 5.55
C THR A 186 -8.53 -0.04 6.89
N GLN A 187 -7.24 0.05 7.23
CA GLN A 187 -6.80 0.70 8.45
C GLN A 187 -7.26 2.17 8.49
N HIS A 188 -7.04 2.92 7.40
CA HIS A 188 -7.44 4.32 7.31
C HIS A 188 -8.96 4.49 7.33
N VAL A 189 -9.69 3.61 6.62
CA VAL A 189 -11.16 3.59 6.61
C VAL A 189 -11.73 3.32 8.01
N ILE A 190 -11.16 2.36 8.74
CA ILE A 190 -11.57 2.05 10.12
C ILE A 190 -11.29 3.26 11.01
N ARG A 191 -10.09 3.87 10.94
CA ARG A 191 -9.76 5.05 11.75
C ARG A 191 -10.72 6.20 11.50
N THR A 192 -10.98 6.56 10.25
CA THR A 192 -11.97 7.61 9.92
C THR A 192 -13.34 7.28 10.46
N SER A 193 -13.75 6.01 10.32
CA SER A 193 -15.08 5.60 10.77
C SER A 193 -15.23 5.73 12.28
N LEU A 194 -14.21 5.30 13.03
CA LEU A 194 -14.21 5.38 14.48
C LEU A 194 -14.13 6.81 14.97
N LEU A 195 -13.29 7.66 14.34
CA LEU A 195 -13.24 9.08 14.66
C LEU A 195 -14.61 9.73 14.46
N SER A 196 -15.29 9.41 13.35
CA SER A 196 -16.62 9.95 13.02
C SER A 196 -17.68 9.51 14.02
N LEU A 197 -17.70 8.24 14.38
CA LEU A 197 -18.68 7.70 15.34
C LEU A 197 -18.41 8.17 16.78
N ALA A 198 -17.15 8.31 17.16
CA ALA A 198 -16.74 8.70 18.51
C ALA A 198 -16.85 10.21 18.76
N TYR A 199 -16.48 11.04 17.78
CA TYR A 199 -16.33 12.50 17.96
C TYR A 199 -17.23 13.33 17.03
N GLY A 200 -17.76 12.76 15.95
CA GLY A 200 -18.65 13.46 15.01
C GLY A 200 -20.11 13.59 15.45
N ALA A 201 -20.51 12.88 16.52
CA ALA A 201 -21.91 12.75 16.95
C ALA A 201 -22.58 14.06 17.38
N LYS A 202 -21.82 15.13 17.70
CA LYS A 202 -22.37 16.38 18.26
C LYS A 202 -23.03 17.29 17.22
N LYS A 203 -22.86 17.04 15.91
CA LYS A 203 -23.56 17.75 14.81
C LYS A 203 -24.48 16.86 13.96
N ALA A 204 -24.45 15.54 14.16
CA ALA A 204 -25.20 14.55 13.37
C ALA A 204 -26.68 14.42 13.74
N ILE A 205 -27.20 15.23 14.67
CA ILE A 205 -28.62 15.17 15.08
C ILE A 205 -29.56 15.72 13.98
N THR A 206 -29.04 16.51 13.02
CA THR A 206 -29.86 17.15 11.98
C THR A 206 -29.62 16.63 10.55
N ASN A 207 -28.51 15.94 10.26
CA ASN A 207 -28.19 15.41 8.92
C ASN A 207 -27.99 13.89 8.96
N LYS A 208 -28.41 13.21 7.89
CA LYS A 208 -28.12 11.78 7.68
C LYS A 208 -26.61 11.57 7.81
N ILE A 209 -26.21 10.63 8.67
CA ILE A 209 -24.82 10.22 8.84
C ILE A 209 -24.33 9.69 7.49
N LYS A 210 -23.35 10.36 6.91
CA LYS A 210 -22.64 9.96 5.69
C LYS A 210 -21.18 9.75 6.03
N PHE A 211 -20.51 8.83 5.34
CA PHE A 211 -19.06 8.66 5.47
C PHE A 211 -18.36 9.99 5.13
N PRO A 212 -17.35 10.43 5.90
CA PRO A 212 -16.80 11.77 5.74
C PRO A 212 -16.16 12.01 4.38
N ASP A 213 -16.46 13.18 3.81
CA ASP A 213 -15.56 13.86 2.89
C ASP A 213 -14.51 14.67 3.68
N GLU A 214 -13.56 15.28 2.97
CA GLU A 214 -12.48 16.08 3.59
C GLU A 214 -13.03 17.21 4.47
N ASN A 215 -14.12 17.85 4.03
CA ASN A 215 -14.78 18.93 4.76
C ASN A 215 -15.39 18.46 6.08
N THR A 216 -16.08 17.32 6.04
CA THR A 216 -16.69 16.69 7.21
C THR A 216 -15.61 16.27 8.21
N LEU A 217 -14.49 15.72 7.72
CA LEU A 217 -13.36 15.36 8.57
C LEU A 217 -12.75 16.60 9.27
N PHE A 218 -12.56 17.69 8.54
CA PHE A 218 -12.11 18.96 9.12
C PHE A 218 -13.07 19.52 10.16
N GLU A 219 -14.39 19.41 9.92
CA GLU A 219 -15.39 19.84 10.89
C GLU A 219 -15.35 19.03 12.20
N ILE A 220 -15.05 17.72 12.11
CA ILE A 220 -14.83 16.86 13.27
C ILE A 220 -13.60 17.38 14.04
N PHE A 221 -12.46 17.61 13.37
CA PHE A 221 -11.25 18.13 14.00
C PHE A 221 -11.49 19.49 14.67
N THR A 222 -12.21 20.38 13.99
CA THR A 222 -12.60 21.68 14.52
C THR A 222 -13.44 21.55 15.78
N SER A 223 -14.39 20.61 15.79
CA SER A 223 -15.27 20.37 16.94
C SER A 223 -14.48 19.82 18.13
N ILE A 224 -13.57 18.88 17.90
CA ILE A 224 -12.63 18.35 18.90
C ILE A 224 -11.79 19.48 19.50
N ARG A 225 -11.14 20.31 18.67
CA ARG A 225 -10.29 21.41 19.13
C ARG A 225 -11.07 22.46 19.93
N LYS A 226 -12.29 22.81 19.50
CA LYS A 226 -13.17 23.74 20.22
C LYS A 226 -13.61 23.20 21.56
N GLU A 227 -14.00 21.93 21.61
CA GLU A 227 -14.39 21.28 22.86
C GLU A 227 -13.25 21.25 23.87
N TRP A 228 -12.06 20.85 23.42
CA TRP A 228 -10.86 20.88 24.26
C TRP A 228 -10.56 22.29 24.79
N ALA A 229 -10.66 23.32 23.95
CA ALA A 229 -10.42 24.70 24.36
C ALA A 229 -11.44 25.19 25.41
N LEU A 230 -12.68 24.67 25.39
CA LEU A 230 -13.74 25.04 26.32
C LEU A 230 -13.72 24.24 27.63
N LEU A 231 -13.45 22.93 27.55
CA LEU A 231 -13.62 21.99 28.66
C LEU A 231 -12.30 21.44 29.21
N GLY A 232 -11.20 21.57 28.48
CA GLY A 232 -9.91 20.94 28.79
C GLY A 232 -9.87 19.43 28.53
N ASP A 233 -10.93 18.87 27.93
CA ASP A 233 -11.05 17.45 27.58
C ASP A 233 -11.95 17.30 26.33
N VAL A 234 -11.89 16.12 25.68
CA VAL A 234 -12.75 15.79 24.53
C VAL A 234 -13.61 14.57 24.85
N THR A 235 -14.93 14.75 24.81
CA THR A 235 -15.87 13.65 25.02
C THR A 235 -15.79 12.62 23.90
N CYS A 236 -15.43 11.39 24.24
CA CYS A 236 -15.49 10.25 23.33
C CYS A 236 -16.80 9.47 23.50
N SER A 237 -17.61 9.37 22.45
CA SER A 237 -18.81 8.52 22.45
C SER A 237 -18.44 7.06 22.23
N SER A 238 -18.81 6.18 23.17
CA SER A 238 -18.66 4.73 23.03
C SER A 238 -19.94 4.01 22.62
N LYS A 239 -21.06 4.72 22.42
CA LYS A 239 -22.38 4.10 22.15
C LYS A 239 -22.39 3.20 20.91
N PHE A 240 -21.57 3.53 19.92
CA PHE A 240 -21.51 2.76 18.68
C PHE A 240 -20.89 1.37 18.88
N MET A 241 -20.19 1.12 19.99
CA MET A 241 -19.53 -0.16 20.30
C MET A 241 -20.52 -1.28 20.57
N ASP A 242 -21.73 -0.97 21.02
CA ASP A 242 -22.77 -1.97 21.30
C ASP A 242 -23.22 -2.70 20.03
N ASP A 243 -23.12 -2.03 18.87
CA ASP A 243 -23.43 -2.61 17.56
C ASP A 243 -22.22 -3.27 16.89
N VAL A 244 -21.03 -3.24 17.51
CA VAL A 244 -19.82 -3.87 16.97
C VAL A 244 -19.77 -5.33 17.42
N PRO A 245 -19.75 -6.30 16.48
CA PRO A 245 -19.66 -7.72 16.81
C PRO A 245 -18.46 -8.04 17.72
N ALA A 246 -18.65 -9.00 18.65
CA ALA A 246 -17.69 -9.32 19.69
C ALA A 246 -16.29 -9.65 19.14
N GLU A 247 -16.21 -10.32 17.99
CA GLU A 247 -14.96 -10.67 17.30
C GLU A 247 -14.11 -9.45 16.89
N TYR A 248 -14.72 -8.29 16.68
CA TYR A 248 -14.02 -7.06 16.28
C TYR A 248 -13.75 -6.10 17.45
N GLN A 249 -14.41 -6.28 18.60
CA GLN A 249 -14.37 -5.31 19.70
C GLN A 249 -12.97 -5.02 20.23
N VAL A 250 -12.10 -6.03 20.31
CA VAL A 250 -10.72 -5.86 20.79
C VAL A 250 -9.94 -4.93 19.87
N TYR A 251 -9.97 -5.20 18.56
CA TYR A 251 -9.29 -4.38 17.57
C TYR A 251 -9.90 -2.97 17.51
N THR A 252 -11.24 -2.85 17.52
CA THR A 252 -11.91 -1.55 17.53
C THR A 252 -11.53 -0.69 18.74
N LYS A 253 -11.47 -1.27 19.94
CA LYS A 253 -11.02 -0.57 21.16
C LYS A 253 -9.57 -0.14 21.05
N SER A 254 -8.69 -1.01 20.56
CA SER A 254 -7.27 -0.70 20.36
C SER A 254 -7.09 0.47 19.38
N THR A 255 -7.80 0.47 18.26
CA THR A 255 -7.72 1.57 17.27
C THR A 255 -8.27 2.87 17.84
N LEU A 256 -9.39 2.83 18.57
CA LEU A 256 -9.94 4.01 19.23
C LEU A 256 -8.98 4.59 20.28
N GLN A 257 -8.30 3.72 21.03
CA GLN A 257 -7.30 4.12 22.01
C GLN A 257 -6.08 4.78 21.32
N SER A 258 -5.60 4.23 20.20
CA SER A 258 -4.53 4.87 19.42
C SER A 258 -4.95 6.25 18.91
N ILE A 259 -6.18 6.42 18.40
CA ILE A 259 -6.71 7.74 18.02
C ILE A 259 -6.65 8.70 19.23
N GLN A 260 -7.10 8.25 20.40
CA GLN A 260 -7.08 9.05 21.63
C GLN A 260 -5.67 9.45 22.08
N SER A 261 -4.71 8.54 22.01
CA SER A 261 -3.36 8.80 22.52
C SER A 261 -2.43 9.49 21.53
N GLU A 262 -2.66 9.34 20.22
CA GLU A 262 -1.73 9.78 19.18
C GLU A 262 -2.29 10.97 18.38
N ASP A 263 -3.56 10.91 17.98
CA ASP A 263 -4.12 11.90 17.06
C ASP A 263 -4.79 13.06 17.79
N ILE A 264 -5.57 12.79 18.84
CA ILE A 264 -6.24 13.85 19.62
C ILE A 264 -5.24 14.89 20.13
N PRO A 265 -4.06 14.54 20.68
CA PRO A 265 -3.05 15.53 21.08
C PRO A 265 -2.57 16.43 19.95
N LYS A 266 -2.40 15.88 18.73
CA LYS A 266 -2.06 16.68 17.53
C LYS A 266 -3.21 17.60 17.15
N ILE A 267 -4.44 17.08 17.16
CA ILE A 267 -5.65 17.84 16.79
C ILE A 267 -5.90 19.00 17.77
N VAL A 268 -5.70 18.84 19.07
CA VAL A 268 -5.98 19.91 20.05
C VAL A 268 -4.83 20.93 20.20
N ASN A 269 -3.66 20.68 19.61
CA ASN A 269 -2.52 21.58 19.68
C ASN A 269 -2.83 22.91 18.97
N GLN A 270 -2.97 23.99 19.75
CA GLN A 270 -3.27 25.33 19.23
C GLN A 270 -2.09 26.03 18.57
N ALA A 271 -0.86 25.52 18.75
CA ALA A 271 0.34 26.10 18.12
C ALA A 271 0.43 25.81 16.62
N ILE A 272 -0.35 24.86 16.11
CA ILE A 272 -0.36 24.44 14.71
C ILE A 272 -1.75 24.69 14.13
N SER A 273 -1.83 25.20 12.90
CA SER A 273 -3.12 25.40 12.22
C SER A 273 -3.87 24.08 12.04
N LEU A 274 -5.21 24.10 12.02
CA LEU A 274 -6.00 22.88 11.82
C LEU A 274 -5.77 22.29 10.43
N GLU A 275 -5.55 23.16 9.45
CA GLU A 275 -5.26 22.84 8.06
C GLU A 275 -3.96 22.05 7.96
N SER A 276 -2.91 22.48 8.68
CA SER A 276 -1.63 21.77 8.72
C SER A 276 -1.75 20.42 9.44
N VAL A 277 -2.52 20.34 10.52
CA VAL A 277 -2.78 19.07 11.22
C VAL A 277 -3.59 18.11 10.33
N LEU A 278 -4.61 18.62 9.64
CA LEU A 278 -5.37 17.82 8.69
C LEU A 278 -4.44 17.32 7.58
N ASN A 279 -3.56 18.16 7.02
CA ASN A 279 -2.62 17.74 6.00
C ASN A 279 -1.68 16.62 6.47
N ASP A 280 -1.10 16.73 7.68
CA ASP A 280 -0.25 15.68 8.26
C ASP A 280 -1.00 14.35 8.42
N LEU A 281 -2.24 14.41 8.95
CA LEU A 281 -3.00 13.22 9.32
C LEU A 281 -3.79 12.61 8.15
N LYS A 282 -4.20 13.42 7.16
CA LYS A 282 -5.03 12.97 6.02
C LYS A 282 -4.27 11.99 5.14
N HIS A 283 -2.98 12.20 4.90
CA HIS A 283 -2.18 11.30 4.07
C HIS A 283 -1.66 10.08 4.85
N SER A 284 -1.47 10.22 6.16
CA SER A 284 -0.76 9.21 6.97
C SER A 284 -1.66 8.28 7.77
N GLN A 285 -2.91 8.66 8.08
CA GLN A 285 -3.74 7.92 9.04
C GLN A 285 -5.23 7.82 8.68
N TYR A 286 -5.78 8.70 7.84
CA TYR A 286 -7.23 8.78 7.61
C TYR A 286 -7.60 8.62 6.14
N PHE A 287 -8.78 8.07 5.90
CA PHE A 287 -9.41 8.01 4.57
C PHE A 287 -10.62 8.94 4.52
N TYR A 288 -10.89 9.56 3.38
CA TYR A 288 -12.09 10.37 3.16
C TYR A 288 -12.52 10.25 1.70
N LEU A 289 -13.82 10.44 1.46
CA LEU A 289 -14.34 10.43 0.10
C LEU A 289 -13.97 11.74 -0.58
N HIS A 290 -13.24 11.67 -1.68
CA HIS A 290 -12.95 12.82 -2.52
C HIS A 290 -14.23 13.21 -3.26
N ASN A 291 -14.54 14.51 -3.28
CA ASN A 291 -15.61 14.99 -4.14
C ASN A 291 -15.12 14.84 -5.58
N GLN A 292 -15.86 14.13 -6.45
CA GLN A 292 -15.45 13.75 -7.82
C GLN A 292 -15.26 14.92 -8.80
N LEU A 293 -15.20 16.15 -8.31
CA LEU A 293 -14.85 17.32 -9.09
C LEU A 293 -13.37 17.59 -8.79
N ASN A 294 -12.54 17.67 -9.83
CA ASN A 294 -11.10 18.01 -9.81
C ASN A 294 -10.83 19.43 -9.25
N GLU A 295 -11.65 19.92 -8.32
CA GLU A 295 -11.41 21.15 -7.61
C GLU A 295 -10.32 20.90 -6.56
N VAL A 296 -9.17 21.55 -6.76
CA VAL A 296 -8.16 21.74 -5.70
C VAL A 296 -8.88 22.07 -4.40
N SER A 297 -8.59 21.28 -3.37
CA SER A 297 -9.27 21.41 -2.09
C SER A 297 -9.18 22.84 -1.59
N ARG A 298 -10.25 23.34 -0.96
CA ARG A 298 -10.21 24.64 -0.27
C ARG A 298 -9.08 24.70 0.76
N PHE A 299 -8.64 23.56 1.28
CA PHE A 299 -7.57 23.45 2.25
C PHE A 299 -6.21 23.58 1.60
N ASP A 300 -5.99 22.96 0.44
CA ASP A 300 -4.76 23.18 -0.34
C ASP A 300 -4.68 24.65 -0.78
N LYS A 301 -5.81 25.26 -1.16
CA LYS A 301 -5.89 26.71 -1.41
C LYS A 301 -5.53 27.57 -0.20
N ALA A 302 -5.88 27.13 1.00
CA ALA A 302 -5.57 27.85 2.24
C ALA A 302 -4.11 27.67 2.67
N LEU A 303 -3.55 26.47 2.53
CA LEU A 303 -2.16 26.15 2.88
C LEU A 303 -1.17 26.75 1.89
N SER A 304 -1.54 26.79 0.61
CA SER A 304 -0.74 27.28 -0.51
C SER A 304 -1.27 28.60 -1.04
N ALA A 305 -1.85 29.45 -0.18
CA ALA A 305 -2.51 30.70 -0.59
C ALA A 305 -1.56 31.63 -1.38
N ASP A 306 -0.30 31.73 -0.95
CA ASP A 306 0.73 32.52 -1.64
C ASP A 306 1.08 31.92 -3.02
N TRP A 307 1.13 30.59 -3.14
CA TRP A 307 1.31 29.90 -4.41
C TRP A 307 0.16 30.21 -5.37
N PHE A 308 -1.08 30.02 -4.92
CA PHE A 308 -2.27 30.30 -5.74
C PHE A 308 -2.41 31.78 -6.13
N ALA A 309 -1.97 32.72 -5.28
CA ALA A 309 -1.92 34.13 -5.62
C ALA A 309 -0.91 34.43 -6.75
N LEU A 310 0.20 33.67 -6.81
CA LEU A 310 1.25 33.83 -7.82
C LEU A 310 0.93 33.11 -9.13
N THR A 311 0.37 31.91 -9.04
CA THR A 311 0.09 31.07 -10.22
C THR A 311 -1.32 31.31 -10.78
N GLY A 312 -2.23 31.92 -10.02
CA GLY A 312 -3.61 32.15 -10.48
C GLY A 312 -4.45 30.87 -10.57
N GLY A 313 -4.01 29.77 -9.93
CA GLY A 313 -4.74 28.49 -9.97
C GLY A 313 -4.28 27.51 -11.05
N ILE A 314 -3.18 27.81 -11.74
CA ILE A 314 -2.51 26.89 -12.67
C ILE A 314 -2.06 25.65 -11.89
N ASP A 315 -2.43 24.46 -12.37
CA ASP A 315 -2.03 23.18 -11.80
C ASP A 315 -0.95 22.52 -12.69
N ALA A 316 -0.26 21.51 -12.17
CA ALA A 316 0.79 20.84 -12.94
C ALA A 316 0.24 19.83 -13.98
N SER A 317 -1.03 19.95 -14.40
CA SER A 317 -1.71 18.87 -15.15
C SER A 317 -1.59 18.94 -16.68
N GLY A 318 -0.91 19.95 -17.26
CA GLY A 318 -0.81 20.08 -18.73
C GLY A 318 0.33 20.94 -19.30
N ASN A 319 0.76 20.60 -20.52
CA ASN A 319 1.92 21.19 -21.21
C ASN A 319 1.85 22.72 -21.45
N ASP A 320 0.66 23.30 -21.63
CA ASP A 320 0.52 24.75 -21.83
C ASP A 320 0.75 25.54 -20.53
N GLU A 321 0.56 24.88 -19.38
CA GLU A 321 0.70 25.42 -18.03
C GLU A 321 2.15 25.37 -17.53
N ASP A 322 2.95 24.39 -18.00
CA ASP A 322 4.39 24.30 -17.71
C ASP A 322 5.14 25.58 -18.10
N SER A 323 4.81 26.18 -19.24
CA SER A 323 5.47 27.41 -19.72
C SER A 323 5.29 28.59 -18.75
N LEU A 324 4.16 28.65 -18.04
CA LEU A 324 3.82 29.67 -17.06
C LEU A 324 4.59 29.44 -15.76
N LEU A 325 4.68 28.18 -15.31
CA LEU A 325 5.42 27.76 -14.13
C LEU A 325 6.93 27.94 -14.33
N LEU A 326 7.48 27.53 -15.46
CA LEU A 326 8.89 27.74 -15.82
C LEU A 326 9.24 29.23 -15.91
N THR A 327 8.31 30.07 -16.38
CA THR A 327 8.51 31.53 -16.37
C THR A 327 8.61 32.07 -14.95
N LEU A 328 7.75 31.60 -14.04
CA LEU A 328 7.78 31.97 -12.63
C LEU A 328 9.09 31.52 -11.97
N PHE A 329 9.51 30.27 -12.21
CA PHE A 329 10.76 29.74 -11.68
C PHE A 329 11.98 30.47 -12.22
N LEU A 330 12.01 30.81 -13.52
CA LEU A 330 13.04 31.65 -14.12
C LEU A 330 13.13 33.04 -13.45
N CYS A 331 11.99 33.66 -13.15
CA CYS A 331 11.96 34.95 -12.45
C CYS A 331 12.62 34.84 -11.05
N VAL A 332 12.29 33.78 -10.32
CA VAL A 332 12.82 33.52 -8.97
C VAL A 332 14.31 33.21 -9.05
N ALA A 333 14.74 32.36 -9.99
CA ALA A 333 16.13 32.00 -10.21
C ALA A 333 17.00 33.21 -10.57
N GLY A 334 16.44 34.19 -11.28
CA GLY A 334 17.10 35.46 -11.63
C GLY A 334 16.89 36.61 -10.64
N GLY A 335 16.23 36.36 -9.51
CA GLY A 335 16.00 37.39 -8.48
C GLY A 335 15.19 38.60 -8.97
N VAL A 336 14.28 38.39 -9.94
CA VAL A 336 13.37 39.43 -10.45
C VAL A 336 11.94 39.23 -9.94
N ASP A 337 11.07 40.20 -10.21
CA ASP A 337 9.65 40.14 -9.82
C ASP A 337 8.99 38.85 -10.29
N ARG A 338 8.31 38.16 -9.37
CA ARG A 338 7.62 36.88 -9.59
C ARG A 338 6.45 37.08 -10.56
N LYS A 339 6.57 36.58 -11.79
CA LYS A 339 5.56 36.69 -12.85
C LYS A 339 5.45 35.39 -13.63
N THR A 340 4.24 35.06 -14.07
CA THR A 340 3.96 33.93 -14.99
C THR A 340 4.01 34.34 -16.46
N THR A 341 4.35 35.60 -16.76
CA THR A 341 4.45 36.14 -18.11
C THR A 341 5.52 37.22 -18.15
N LEU A 342 6.43 37.14 -19.13
CA LEU A 342 7.49 38.13 -19.30
C LEU A 342 7.43 38.81 -20.66
N LYS A 343 7.77 40.10 -20.70
CA LYS A 343 8.17 40.76 -21.94
C LYS A 343 9.62 40.40 -22.26
N VAL A 344 9.99 40.49 -23.54
CA VAL A 344 11.37 40.19 -24.01
C VAL A 344 12.45 40.92 -23.20
N PHE A 345 12.24 42.19 -22.81
CA PHE A 345 13.22 42.93 -22.01
C PHE A 345 13.32 42.43 -20.56
N GLU A 346 12.23 41.91 -19.99
CA GLU A 346 12.21 41.38 -18.62
C GLU A 346 12.90 40.02 -18.57
N ALA A 347 12.69 39.17 -19.58
CA ALA A 347 13.41 37.91 -19.75
C ALA A 347 14.93 38.15 -19.91
N LYS A 348 15.33 39.11 -20.76
CA LYS A 348 16.75 39.51 -20.86
C LYS A 348 17.33 39.98 -19.53
N LYS A 349 16.55 40.76 -18.76
CA LYS A 349 16.97 41.22 -17.43
C LYS A 349 17.17 40.04 -16.46
N ALA A 350 16.29 39.05 -16.47
CA ALA A 350 16.43 37.85 -15.64
C ALA A 350 17.72 37.07 -16.00
N VAL A 351 18.00 36.86 -17.29
CA VAL A 351 19.22 36.17 -17.74
C VAL A 351 20.49 36.94 -17.33
N LEU A 352 20.51 38.26 -17.49
CA LEU A 352 21.65 39.08 -17.08
C LEU A 352 21.89 39.01 -15.57
N ASN A 353 20.83 39.05 -14.76
CA ASN A 353 20.94 38.86 -13.31
C ASN A 353 21.50 37.48 -12.94
N ILE A 354 21.08 36.42 -13.64
CA ILE A 354 21.60 35.05 -13.44
C ILE A 354 23.10 35.00 -13.75
N ARG A 355 23.54 35.62 -14.84
CA ARG A 355 24.97 35.64 -15.21
C ARG A 355 25.82 36.45 -14.23
N GLU A 356 25.27 37.50 -13.65
CA GLU A 356 25.97 38.34 -12.68
C GLU A 356 26.02 37.73 -11.28
N ASN A 357 24.92 37.14 -10.81
CA ASN A 357 24.76 36.73 -9.41
C ASN A 357 24.69 35.20 -9.20
N GLY A 358 24.66 34.43 -10.27
CA GLY A 358 24.43 32.99 -10.25
C GLY A 358 22.94 32.62 -10.20
N LEU A 359 22.66 31.33 -10.41
CA LEU A 359 21.31 30.77 -10.33
C LEU A 359 20.87 30.62 -8.85
N LEU A 360 19.78 31.28 -8.47
CA LEU A 360 19.18 31.16 -7.14
C LEU A 360 18.34 29.88 -7.01
N GLN A 361 18.92 28.71 -7.25
CA GLN A 361 18.20 27.42 -7.25
C GLN A 361 17.47 27.15 -5.92
N ASN A 362 18.09 27.48 -4.79
CA ASN A 362 17.47 27.28 -3.47
C ASN A 362 16.18 28.09 -3.30
N GLU A 363 16.10 29.29 -3.89
CA GLU A 363 14.89 30.13 -3.81
C GLU A 363 13.75 29.54 -4.65
N VAL A 364 14.07 28.89 -5.77
CA VAL A 364 13.08 28.17 -6.58
C VAL A 364 12.54 26.97 -5.81
N LEU A 365 13.41 26.16 -5.21
CA LEU A 365 12.99 25.02 -4.39
C LEU A 365 12.18 25.45 -3.16
N ASN A 366 12.52 26.59 -2.54
CA ASN A 366 11.74 27.16 -1.45
C ASN A 366 10.34 27.59 -1.90
N LEU A 367 10.20 28.14 -3.11
CA LEU A 367 8.90 28.46 -3.69
C LEU A 367 8.10 27.19 -4.00
N ILE A 368 8.70 26.17 -4.61
CA ILE A 368 8.02 24.90 -4.94
C ILE A 368 7.45 24.24 -3.68
N LYS A 369 8.17 24.30 -2.54
CA LYS A 369 7.68 23.80 -1.24
C LYS A 369 6.42 24.50 -0.72
N THR A 370 6.01 25.62 -1.31
CA THR A 370 4.75 26.31 -0.96
C THR A 370 3.56 25.88 -1.80
N ALA A 371 3.77 25.07 -2.84
CA ALA A 371 2.73 24.49 -3.68
C ALA A 371 1.90 23.43 -2.93
N PRO A 372 0.74 23.00 -3.46
CA PRO A 372 0.02 21.84 -2.95
C PRO A 372 0.93 20.62 -2.86
N HIS A 373 0.79 19.84 -1.78
CA HIS A 373 1.72 18.75 -1.46
C HIS A 373 1.85 17.74 -2.62
N ASP A 374 0.74 17.43 -3.27
CA ASP A 374 0.68 16.44 -4.34
C ASP A 374 1.43 16.89 -5.62
N ASP A 375 1.68 18.20 -5.78
CA ASP A 375 2.36 18.78 -6.94
C ASP A 375 3.87 18.95 -6.72
N ILE A 376 4.37 18.89 -5.47
CA ILE A 376 5.76 19.27 -5.12
C ILE A 376 6.78 18.43 -5.89
N ASP A 377 6.59 17.10 -5.94
CA ASP A 377 7.53 16.20 -6.60
C ASP A 377 7.56 16.45 -8.12
N GLN A 378 6.38 16.62 -8.73
CA GLN A 378 6.27 16.91 -10.16
C GLN A 378 6.88 18.27 -10.52
N LEU A 379 6.62 19.31 -9.72
CA LEU A 379 7.18 20.65 -9.93
C LEU A 379 8.69 20.67 -9.75
N THR A 380 9.21 19.86 -8.82
CA THR A 380 10.66 19.68 -8.64
C THR A 380 11.28 19.03 -9.86
N SER A 381 10.69 17.93 -10.36
CA SER A 381 11.16 17.28 -11.59
C SER A 381 11.09 18.20 -12.81
N LEU A 382 10.00 18.96 -12.97
CA LEU A 382 9.85 19.94 -14.06
C LEU A 382 10.98 20.99 -14.04
N TRP A 383 11.31 21.51 -12.86
CA TRP A 383 12.39 22.49 -12.72
C TRP A 383 13.77 21.91 -12.97
N ASP A 384 14.04 20.71 -12.44
CA ASP A 384 15.32 20.03 -12.60
C ASP A 384 15.58 19.71 -14.08
N GLU A 385 14.59 19.15 -14.79
CA GLU A 385 14.68 18.87 -16.23
C GLU A 385 14.92 20.15 -17.05
N PHE A 386 14.21 21.23 -16.73
CA PHE A 386 14.41 22.51 -17.41
C PHE A 386 15.80 23.08 -17.16
N ILE A 387 16.29 23.08 -15.92
CA ILE A 387 17.60 23.65 -15.59
C ILE A 387 18.74 22.84 -16.19
N ASP A 388 18.64 21.52 -16.22
CA ASP A 388 19.65 20.66 -16.85
C ASP A 388 19.82 21.01 -18.34
N GLU A 389 18.72 21.26 -19.04
CA GLU A 389 18.74 21.69 -20.44
C GLU A 389 19.10 23.18 -20.63
N ALA A 390 18.64 24.07 -19.74
CA ALA A 390 18.76 25.51 -19.89
C ALA A 390 20.13 26.06 -19.43
N SER A 391 20.80 25.38 -18.50
CA SER A 391 22.05 25.86 -17.88
C SER A 391 23.15 26.22 -18.88
N PRO A 392 23.41 25.43 -19.96
CA PRO A 392 24.39 25.79 -20.97
C PRO A 392 24.12 27.16 -21.60
N TYR A 393 22.86 27.52 -21.84
CA TYR A 393 22.47 28.78 -22.47
C TYR A 393 22.40 29.94 -21.47
N LEU A 394 21.85 29.69 -20.27
CA LEU A 394 21.70 30.70 -19.23
C LEU A 394 23.05 31.22 -18.74
N LEU A 395 24.04 30.34 -18.61
CA LEU A 395 25.37 30.64 -18.07
C LEU A 395 26.43 30.95 -19.15
N ASP A 396 26.09 30.86 -20.44
CA ASP A 396 27.05 31.15 -21.52
C ASP A 396 27.39 32.64 -21.60
N SER A 397 28.55 33.01 -21.06
CA SER A 397 29.06 34.38 -21.15
C SER A 397 29.46 34.81 -22.57
N SER A 398 29.58 33.87 -23.53
CA SER A 398 29.97 34.17 -24.91
C SER A 398 28.79 34.61 -25.80
N ASP A 399 27.55 34.30 -25.42
CA ASP A 399 26.34 34.85 -26.03
C ASP A 399 26.07 36.30 -25.56
N GLU A 400 26.86 37.24 -26.07
CA GLU A 400 26.78 38.67 -25.72
C GLU A 400 25.43 39.31 -26.12
N ASN A 401 24.81 38.83 -27.20
CA ASN A 401 23.55 39.37 -27.71
C ASN A 401 22.30 38.70 -27.12
N LEU A 402 22.49 37.68 -26.27
CA LEU A 402 21.44 36.85 -25.69
C LEU A 402 20.58 36.18 -26.77
N HIS A 403 21.16 35.76 -27.91
CA HIS A 403 20.39 35.21 -29.02
C HIS A 403 19.94 33.78 -28.73
N GLU A 404 20.87 32.90 -28.36
CA GLU A 404 20.60 31.47 -28.20
C GLU A 404 19.75 31.22 -26.95
N VAL A 405 20.09 31.89 -25.85
CA VAL A 405 19.31 31.80 -24.61
C VAL A 405 17.88 32.31 -24.81
N MET A 406 17.67 33.38 -25.58
CA MET A 406 16.32 33.90 -25.82
C MET A 406 15.52 33.03 -26.78
N MET A 407 16.16 32.34 -27.72
CA MET A 407 15.47 31.33 -28.55
C MET A 407 14.94 30.19 -27.68
N TYR A 408 15.81 29.60 -26.85
CA TYR A 408 15.42 28.54 -25.93
C TYR A 408 14.29 28.97 -24.99
N LEU A 409 14.43 30.14 -24.35
CA LEU A 409 13.41 30.65 -23.43
C LEU A 409 12.08 30.98 -24.11
N THR A 410 12.07 31.36 -25.40
CA THR A 410 10.81 31.62 -26.13
C THR A 410 10.07 30.33 -26.49
N GLU A 411 10.77 29.20 -26.53
CA GLU A 411 10.17 27.88 -26.77
C GLU A 411 9.65 27.23 -25.48
N ARG A 412 10.34 27.45 -24.35
CA ARG A 412 10.04 26.79 -23.07
C ARG A 412 9.32 27.69 -22.04
N CYS A 413 9.37 29.01 -22.18
CA CYS A 413 8.74 29.96 -21.24
C CYS A 413 7.72 30.86 -21.94
N ASN A 414 6.79 31.41 -21.16
CA ASN A 414 5.76 32.33 -21.63
C ASN A 414 6.29 33.76 -21.81
N ILE A 415 6.95 34.00 -22.94
CA ILE A 415 7.49 35.30 -23.34
C ILE A 415 6.58 35.98 -24.38
N GLN A 416 6.01 37.12 -24.03
CA GLN A 416 5.19 37.92 -24.95
C GLN A 416 6.05 38.57 -26.04
N LYS A 417 5.76 38.20 -27.29
CA LYS A 417 6.32 38.88 -28.47
C LYS A 417 5.75 40.30 -28.57
N PRO A 418 6.57 41.31 -28.92
CA PRO A 418 6.08 42.67 -29.11
C PRO A 418 4.99 42.67 -30.20
N LYS A 419 3.85 43.31 -29.90
CA LYS A 419 2.82 43.57 -30.93
C LYS A 419 3.47 44.43 -32.02
N LYS A 420 3.49 43.92 -33.25
CA LYS A 420 3.93 44.65 -34.44
C LYS A 420 3.06 45.87 -34.71
#